data_AF-A0A973V1E1-F1
#
_entry.id   AF-A0A973V1E1-F1
#
_cell.length_a   1.000
_cell.length_b   1.000
_cell.length_c   1.000
_cell.angle_alpha   90.00
_cell.angle_beta   90.00
_cell.angle_gamma   90.00
#
_symmetry.space_group_name_H-M   'P 1'
#
loop_
_entity.id
_entity.type
_entity.pdbx_description
1 polymer ?
#
loop_
_entity_poly.entity_id
_entity_poly.type
_entity_poly.pdbx_seq_one_letter_code
_entity_poly.pdbx_strand_id
1 'polypeptide(L)'
;MRTISRVIVAGLVATAVFTLYSTLWFAAAGEGFWRPINLVAHTLWRGAPTDGGFHLGAALLGLVVLAVAGVLVMVPYAWLTVQAGTRGLFLILGAAVYANVVWIFGHYLVWNGVDPLAAGEYDHGVAWVGHMLAGLAGGTALALTHTTDPRPRTARERAQDQAEVGL
;
A
#
# COMPACT_ATOMS: atom_id res chain seq x y z
N MET A 1 17.33 4.49 -9.49
CA MET A 1 16.74 5.42 -8.49
C MET A 1 15.25 5.67 -8.72
N ARG A 2 14.79 6.02 -9.94
CA ARG A 2 13.35 6.30 -10.21
C ARG A 2 12.39 5.17 -9.77
N THR A 3 12.71 3.90 -10.02
CA THR A 3 11.85 2.76 -9.65
C THR A 3 11.59 2.65 -8.16
N ILE A 4 12.62 2.83 -7.32
CA ILE A 4 12.49 2.74 -5.86
C ILE A 4 11.57 3.85 -5.34
N SER A 5 11.76 5.08 -5.81
CA SER A 5 10.91 6.21 -5.43
C SER A 5 9.44 6.00 -5.81
N ARG A 6 9.17 5.41 -6.98
CA ARG A 6 7.80 5.11 -7.43
C ARG A 6 7.10 4.10 -6.53
N VAL A 7 7.80 3.02 -6.17
CA VAL A 7 7.27 1.99 -5.27
C VAL A 7 7.01 2.56 -3.88
N ILE A 8 7.92 3.38 -3.36
CA ILE A 8 7.73 4.06 -2.07
C ILE A 8 6.48 4.95 -2.13
N VAL A 9 6.34 5.80 -3.14
CA VAL A 9 5.16 6.67 -3.30
C VAL A 9 3.88 5.84 -3.36
N ALA A 10 3.88 4.76 -4.14
CA ALA A 10 2.71 3.90 -4.26
C ALA A 10 2.32 3.23 -2.94
N GLY A 11 3.31 2.74 -2.18
CA GLY A 11 3.09 2.16 -0.85
C GLY A 11 2.56 3.17 0.16
N LEU A 12 3.09 4.39 0.15
CA LEU A 12 2.62 5.48 1.01
C LEU A 12 1.19 5.91 0.67
N VAL A 13 0.86 6.02 -0.63
CA VAL A 13 -0.51 6.33 -1.08
C VAL A 13 -1.49 5.22 -0.68
N ALA A 14 -1.13 3.96 -0.90
CA ALA A 14 -1.93 2.82 -0.46
C ALA A 14 -2.19 2.85 1.05
N THR A 15 -1.14 3.12 1.83
CA THR A 15 -1.20 3.25 3.28
C THR A 15 -2.13 4.38 3.71
N ALA A 16 -2.01 5.57 3.09
CA ALA A 16 -2.81 6.73 3.44
C ALA A 16 -4.31 6.46 3.20
N VAL A 17 -4.65 5.83 2.07
CA VAL A 17 -6.04 5.47 1.74
C VAL A 17 -6.58 4.42 2.69
N PHE A 18 -5.82 3.35 2.97
CA PHE A 18 -6.20 2.34 3.97
C PHE A 18 -6.49 2.99 5.33
N THR A 19 -5.52 3.77 5.82
CA THR A 19 -5.57 4.39 7.14
C THR A 19 -6.76 5.32 7.24
N LEU A 20 -6.95 6.23 6.27
CA LEU A 20 -8.06 7.17 6.27
C LEU A 20 -9.41 6.46 6.21
N TYR A 21 -9.56 5.44 5.36
CA TYR A 21 -10.79 4.66 5.27
C TYR A 21 -11.11 4.00 6.62
N SER A 22 -10.15 3.30 7.21
CA SER A 22 -10.36 2.57 8.46
C SER A 22 -10.64 3.51 9.63
N THR A 23 -9.89 4.60 9.78
CA THR A 23 -10.10 5.54 10.89
C THR A 23 -11.44 6.26 10.79
N LEU A 24 -11.88 6.63 9.58
CA LEU A 24 -13.20 7.21 9.36
C LEU A 24 -14.32 6.22 9.63
N TRP A 25 -14.17 4.95 9.21
CA TRP A 25 -15.15 3.92 9.50
C TRP A 25 -15.31 3.68 11.00
N PHE A 26 -14.21 3.46 11.72
CA PHE A 26 -14.24 3.23 13.17
C PHE A 26 -14.78 4.44 13.93
N ALA A 27 -14.47 5.66 13.47
CA ALA A 27 -15.07 6.87 14.02
C ALA A 27 -16.60 6.90 13.81
N ALA A 28 -17.08 6.58 12.60
CA ALA A 28 -18.51 6.56 12.28
C ALA A 28 -19.26 5.44 13.03
N ALA A 29 -18.61 4.32 13.31
CA ALA A 29 -19.15 3.21 14.10
C ALA A 29 -19.17 3.48 15.62
N GLY A 30 -18.61 4.60 16.09
CA GLY A 30 -18.52 4.93 17.52
C GLY A 30 -17.40 4.21 18.27
N GLU A 31 -16.51 3.50 17.56
CA GLU A 31 -15.35 2.80 18.14
C GLU A 31 -14.13 3.71 18.32
N GLY A 32 -14.16 4.88 17.67
CA GLY A 32 -13.21 5.96 17.80
C GLY A 32 -12.13 5.96 16.72
N PHE A 33 -11.74 7.17 16.31
CA PHE A 33 -10.90 7.42 15.14
C PHE A 33 -9.53 6.74 15.22
N TRP A 34 -8.91 6.70 16.39
CA TRP A 34 -7.54 6.21 16.54
C TRP A 34 -7.43 4.69 16.69
N ARG A 35 -8.55 3.99 16.88
CA ARG A 35 -8.57 2.55 17.19
C ARG A 35 -7.78 1.71 16.18
N PRO A 36 -7.96 1.87 14.86
CA PRO A 36 -7.21 1.06 13.89
C PRO A 36 -5.69 1.23 14.00
N ILE A 37 -5.23 2.45 14.27
CA ILE A 37 -3.79 2.77 14.39
C ILE A 37 -3.24 2.23 15.71
N ASN A 38 -4.02 2.37 16.78
CA ASN A 38 -3.72 1.84 18.10
C ASN A 38 -3.55 0.31 18.09
N LEU A 39 -4.45 -0.42 17.42
CA LEU A 39 -4.35 -1.89 17.27
C LEU A 39 -3.08 -2.32 16.53
N VAL A 40 -2.68 -1.58 15.49
CA VAL A 40 -1.40 -1.82 14.79
C VAL A 40 -0.22 -1.53 15.71
N ALA A 41 -0.24 -0.44 16.46
CA ALA A 41 0.81 -0.10 17.41
C ALA A 41 0.94 -1.17 18.51
N HIS A 42 -0.19 -1.69 19.01
CA HIS A 42 -0.24 -2.72 20.05
C HIS A 42 0.47 -4.01 19.64
N THR A 43 0.48 -4.31 18.34
CA THR A 43 1.18 -5.47 17.77
C THR A 43 2.69 -5.45 18.07
N LEU A 44 3.30 -4.26 18.16
CA LEU A 44 4.72 -4.08 18.47
C LEU A 44 4.97 -3.53 19.88
N TRP A 45 3.98 -2.88 20.48
CA TRP A 45 4.06 -2.29 21.81
C TRP A 45 2.83 -2.66 22.63
N ARG A 46 2.94 -3.71 23.46
CA ARG A 46 1.84 -4.23 24.30
C ARG A 46 1.22 -3.22 25.29
N GLY A 47 1.88 -2.09 25.52
CA GLY A 47 1.33 -1.00 26.35
C GLY A 47 0.54 0.05 25.57
N ALA A 48 0.47 -0.07 24.23
CA ALA A 48 -0.36 0.82 23.42
C ALA A 48 -1.85 0.60 23.76
N PRO A 49 -2.70 1.65 23.67
CA PRO A 49 -4.13 1.47 23.82
C PRO A 49 -4.70 0.51 22.76
N THR A 50 -5.82 -0.12 23.06
CA THR A 50 -6.62 -0.90 22.08
C THR A 50 -7.98 -0.25 21.80
N ASP A 51 -8.29 0.84 22.48
CA ASP A 51 -9.49 1.64 22.29
C ASP A 51 -9.30 2.74 21.23
N GLY A 52 -10.35 3.53 21.01
CA GLY A 52 -10.34 4.66 20.09
C GLY A 52 -9.70 5.95 20.60
N GLY A 53 -9.11 5.94 21.80
CA GLY A 53 -8.50 7.10 22.43
C GLY A 53 -7.24 7.58 21.70
N PHE A 54 -7.00 8.89 21.68
CA PHE A 54 -5.76 9.42 21.13
C PHE A 54 -4.58 9.16 22.07
N HIS A 55 -3.51 8.58 21.54
CA HIS A 55 -2.23 8.46 22.24
C HIS A 55 -1.09 8.72 21.25
N LEU A 56 -0.29 9.77 21.48
CA LEU A 56 0.74 10.22 20.54
C LEU A 56 1.74 9.11 20.16
N GLY A 57 2.26 8.36 21.15
CA GLY A 57 3.21 7.27 20.90
C GLY A 57 2.63 6.14 20.04
N ALA A 58 1.41 5.70 20.33
CA ALA A 58 0.71 4.68 19.55
C ALA A 58 0.38 5.18 18.13
N ALA A 59 -0.07 6.43 18.02
CA ALA A 59 -0.34 7.05 16.71
C ALA A 59 0.92 7.07 15.83
N LEU A 60 2.06 7.55 16.35
CA LEU A 60 3.32 7.59 15.60
C LEU A 60 3.80 6.18 15.23
N LEU A 61 3.81 5.26 16.20
CA LEU A 61 4.25 3.88 15.96
C LEU A 61 3.37 3.18 14.92
N GLY A 62 2.05 3.23 15.09
CA GLY A 62 1.11 2.60 14.17
C GLY A 62 1.20 3.15 12.76
N LEU A 63 1.32 4.48 12.60
CA LEU A 63 1.51 5.10 11.28
C LEU A 63 2.82 4.70 10.62
N VAL A 64 3.92 4.62 11.37
CA VAL A 64 5.21 4.15 10.84
C VAL A 64 5.14 2.69 10.41
N VAL A 65 4.55 1.82 11.23
CA VAL A 65 4.37 0.40 10.90
C VAL A 65 3.52 0.24 9.64
N LEU A 66 2.41 0.96 9.55
CA LEU A 66 1.54 0.96 8.37
C LEU A 66 2.29 1.44 7.12
N ALA A 67 3.06 2.53 7.23
CA ALA A 67 3.83 3.06 6.10
C ALA A 67 4.90 2.07 5.61
N VAL A 68 5.64 1.46 6.54
CA VAL A 68 6.64 0.43 6.21
C VAL A 68 5.96 -0.78 5.57
N ALA A 69 4.87 -1.28 6.15
CA ALA A 69 4.12 -2.40 5.62
C ALA A 69 3.60 -2.13 4.21
N GLY A 70 2.98 -0.97 3.97
CA GLY A 70 2.46 -0.59 2.66
C GLY A 70 3.55 -0.52 1.59
N VAL A 71 4.73 0.01 1.92
CA VAL A 71 5.88 0.00 0.99
C VAL A 71 6.36 -1.42 0.73
N LEU A 72 6.54 -2.24 1.77
CA LEU A 72 7.01 -3.62 1.63
C LEU A 72 6.06 -4.49 0.81
N VAL A 73 4.75 -4.26 0.90
CA VAL A 73 3.73 -4.95 0.11
C VAL A 73 3.79 -4.52 -1.36
N MET A 74 4.05 -3.25 -1.65
CA MET A 74 4.08 -2.77 -3.05
C MET A 74 5.36 -3.15 -3.80
N VAL A 75 6.46 -3.45 -3.12
CA VAL A 75 7.72 -3.91 -3.75
C VAL A 75 7.54 -5.17 -4.61
N PRO A 76 7.07 -6.31 -4.08
CA PRO A 76 6.88 -7.52 -4.87
C PRO A 76 5.80 -7.35 -5.95
N TYR A 77 4.74 -6.57 -5.66
CA TYR A 77 3.72 -6.27 -6.67
C TYR A 77 4.30 -5.54 -7.88
N ALA A 78 5.04 -4.46 -7.64
CA ALA A 78 5.69 -3.71 -8.70
C ALA A 78 6.67 -4.58 -9.50
N TRP A 79 7.46 -5.42 -8.82
CA TRP A 79 8.35 -6.37 -9.49
C TRP A 79 7.60 -7.35 -10.39
N LEU A 80 6.52 -7.98 -9.91
CA LEU A 80 5.69 -8.90 -10.70
C LEU A 80 5.11 -8.23 -11.95
N THR A 81 4.61 -6.99 -11.81
CA THR A 81 4.04 -6.26 -12.96
C THR A 81 5.07 -5.88 -14.01
N VAL A 82 6.32 -5.62 -13.61
CA VAL A 82 7.42 -5.38 -14.55
C VAL A 82 7.71 -6.64 -15.35
N GLN A 83 7.80 -7.80 -14.70
CA GLN A 83 8.06 -9.07 -15.37
C GLN A 83 6.93 -9.50 -16.29
N ALA A 84 5.69 -9.30 -15.87
CA ALA A 84 4.50 -9.63 -16.66
C ALA A 84 4.17 -8.60 -17.76
N GLY A 85 4.87 -7.46 -17.80
CA GLY A 85 4.56 -6.36 -18.72
C GLY A 85 3.17 -5.75 -18.53
N THR A 86 2.58 -5.89 -17.34
CA THR A 86 1.21 -5.45 -17.02
C THR A 86 1.13 -3.92 -16.95
N ARG A 87 0.10 -3.32 -17.57
CA ARG A 87 -0.08 -1.86 -17.64
C ARG A 87 -1.55 -1.46 -17.55
N GLY A 88 -1.77 -0.16 -17.30
CA GLY A 88 -3.11 0.44 -17.34
C GLY A 88 -4.08 -0.18 -16.34
N LEU A 89 -5.32 -0.45 -16.78
CA LEU A 89 -6.38 -0.96 -15.92
C LEU A 89 -6.03 -2.29 -15.23
N PHE A 90 -5.33 -3.20 -15.91
CA PHE A 90 -4.94 -4.49 -15.33
C PHE A 90 -3.94 -4.37 -14.18
N LEU A 91 -3.09 -3.33 -14.21
CA LEU A 91 -2.19 -3.01 -13.09
C LEU A 91 -3.02 -2.50 -11.90
N ILE A 92 -4.02 -1.65 -12.14
CA ILE A 92 -4.85 -1.10 -11.05
C ILE A 92 -5.71 -2.19 -10.39
N LEU A 93 -6.44 -2.97 -11.21
CA LEU A 93 -7.29 -4.04 -10.70
C LEU A 93 -6.48 -5.19 -10.09
N GLY A 94 -5.33 -5.52 -10.70
CA GLY A 94 -4.41 -6.52 -10.16
C GLY A 94 -3.88 -6.14 -8.79
N ALA A 95 -3.60 -4.85 -8.54
CA ALA A 95 -3.14 -4.37 -7.24
C ALA A 95 -4.22 -4.53 -6.15
N ALA A 96 -5.50 -4.30 -6.49
CA ALA A 96 -6.62 -4.52 -5.57
C ALA A 96 -6.76 -5.99 -5.17
N VAL A 97 -6.67 -6.91 -6.14
CA VAL A 97 -6.70 -8.36 -5.89
C VAL A 97 -5.49 -8.77 -5.04
N TYR A 98 -4.30 -8.32 -5.44
CA TYR A 98 -3.05 -8.62 -4.74
C TYR A 98 -3.09 -8.17 -3.27
N ALA A 99 -3.51 -6.92 -3.00
CA ALA A 99 -3.60 -6.39 -1.65
C ALA A 99 -4.55 -7.19 -0.75
N ASN A 100 -5.68 -7.67 -1.30
CA ASN A 100 -6.60 -8.54 -0.57
C ASN A 100 -6.01 -9.93 -0.29
N VAL A 101 -5.30 -10.52 -1.25
CA VAL A 101 -4.58 -11.78 -1.01
C VAL A 101 -3.57 -11.60 0.11
N VAL A 102 -2.76 -10.53 0.05
CA VAL A 102 -1.82 -10.19 1.12
C VAL A 102 -2.53 -9.99 2.45
N TRP A 103 -3.70 -9.35 2.48
CA TRP A 103 -4.49 -9.23 3.69
C TRP A 103 -4.92 -10.59 4.25
N ILE A 104 -5.43 -11.52 3.43
CA ILE A 104 -5.84 -12.85 3.93
C ILE A 104 -4.66 -13.52 4.65
N PHE A 105 -3.49 -13.57 4.02
CA PHE A 105 -2.30 -14.17 4.62
C PHE A 105 -1.81 -13.36 5.83
N GLY A 106 -1.75 -12.03 5.70
CA GLY A 106 -1.27 -11.13 6.73
C GLY A 106 -2.14 -11.15 7.98
N HIS A 107 -3.46 -11.16 7.83
CA HIS A 107 -4.40 -11.16 8.95
C HIS A 107 -4.46 -12.54 9.62
N TYR A 108 -4.77 -13.60 8.85
CA TYR A 108 -5.05 -14.92 9.42
C TYR A 108 -3.82 -15.72 9.82
N LEU A 109 -2.64 -15.46 9.21
CA LEU A 109 -1.42 -16.16 9.58
C LEU A 109 -0.49 -15.30 10.44
N VAL A 110 -0.17 -14.09 9.97
CA VAL A 110 0.88 -13.28 10.59
C VAL A 110 0.35 -12.52 11.80
N TRP A 111 -0.67 -11.67 11.59
CA TRP A 111 -1.17 -10.78 12.63
C TRP A 111 -1.83 -11.58 13.75
N ASN A 112 -2.71 -12.54 13.42
CA ASN A 112 -3.30 -13.42 14.42
C ASN A 112 -2.26 -14.23 15.21
N GLY A 113 -1.17 -14.67 14.56
CA GLY A 113 -0.07 -15.39 15.22
C GLY A 113 0.79 -14.52 16.13
N VAL A 114 0.96 -13.24 15.81
CA VAL A 114 1.78 -12.28 16.59
C VAL A 114 0.97 -11.61 17.70
N ASP A 115 -0.26 -11.20 17.39
CA ASP A 115 -1.15 -10.50 18.29
C ASP A 115 -2.63 -10.85 18.03
N PRO A 116 -3.12 -11.98 18.59
CA PRO A 116 -4.48 -12.44 18.34
C PRO A 116 -5.56 -11.50 18.89
N LEU A 117 -5.23 -10.71 19.93
CA LEU A 117 -6.16 -9.72 20.49
C LEU A 117 -6.37 -8.57 19.50
N ALA A 118 -5.27 -7.96 19.02
CA ALA A 118 -5.38 -6.86 18.07
C ALA A 118 -6.01 -7.30 16.74
N ALA A 119 -5.67 -8.51 16.27
CA ALA A 119 -6.28 -9.08 15.08
C ALA A 119 -7.79 -9.34 15.26
N GLY A 120 -8.20 -9.90 16.40
CA GLY A 120 -9.60 -10.21 16.69
C GLY A 120 -10.49 -8.97 16.91
N GLU A 121 -9.91 -7.86 17.38
CA GLU A 121 -10.63 -6.59 17.56
C GLU A 121 -10.77 -5.77 16.28
N TYR A 122 -10.04 -6.12 15.21
CA TYR A 122 -10.13 -5.40 13.95
C TYR A 122 -11.27 -5.96 13.08
N ASP A 123 -12.20 -5.11 12.66
CA ASP A 123 -13.31 -5.52 11.79
C ASP A 123 -12.79 -6.06 10.43
N HIS A 124 -13.14 -7.32 10.13
CA HIS A 124 -12.68 -8.00 8.92
C HIS A 124 -13.21 -7.38 7.62
N GLY A 125 -14.45 -6.88 7.63
CA GLY A 125 -15.04 -6.22 6.46
C GLY A 125 -14.36 -4.90 6.15
N VAL A 126 -14.05 -4.12 7.19
CA VAL A 126 -13.26 -2.89 7.08
C VAL A 126 -11.86 -3.22 6.57
N ALA A 127 -11.21 -4.24 7.12
CA ALA A 127 -9.87 -4.61 6.68
C ALA A 127 -9.85 -5.04 5.21
N TRP A 128 -10.79 -5.87 4.76
CA TRP A 128 -10.92 -6.30 3.37
C TRP A 128 -11.13 -5.12 2.42
N VAL A 129 -12.15 -4.29 2.68
CA VAL A 129 -12.45 -3.12 1.82
C VAL A 129 -11.28 -2.13 1.85
N GLY A 130 -10.68 -1.90 3.01
CA GLY A 130 -9.52 -1.05 3.15
C GLY A 130 -8.35 -1.51 2.28
N HIS A 131 -8.03 -2.81 2.28
CA HIS A 131 -6.95 -3.36 1.44
C HIS A 131 -7.30 -3.29 -0.05
N MET A 132 -8.56 -3.51 -0.42
CA MET A 132 -9.02 -3.30 -1.80
C MET A 132 -8.77 -1.86 -2.26
N LEU A 133 -9.19 -0.87 -1.47
CA LEU A 133 -9.01 0.56 -1.77
C LEU A 133 -7.53 0.94 -1.80
N ALA A 134 -6.73 0.42 -0.87
CA ALA A 134 -5.29 0.61 -0.81
C ALA A 134 -4.61 0.07 -2.09
N GLY A 135 -4.97 -1.13 -2.53
CA GLY A 135 -4.47 -1.72 -3.76
C GLY A 135 -4.83 -0.88 -4.99
N LEU A 136 -6.09 -0.44 -5.12
CA LEU A 136 -6.50 0.46 -6.21
C LEU A 136 -5.71 1.77 -6.21
N ALA A 137 -5.54 2.40 -5.06
CA ALA A 137 -4.81 3.66 -4.91
C ALA A 137 -3.32 3.49 -5.21
N GLY A 138 -2.69 2.46 -4.67
CA GLY A 138 -1.29 2.14 -4.91
C GLY A 138 -1.02 1.77 -6.37
N GLY A 139 -1.88 0.95 -6.98
CA GLY A 139 -1.80 0.62 -8.41
C GLY A 139 -1.97 1.85 -9.29
N THR A 140 -2.87 2.77 -8.93
CA THR A 140 -3.05 4.05 -9.62
C THR A 140 -1.78 4.91 -9.51
N ALA A 141 -1.18 5.01 -8.33
CA ALA A 141 0.07 5.75 -8.14
C ALA A 141 1.23 5.16 -8.97
N LEU A 142 1.34 3.82 -9.05
CA LEU A 142 2.29 3.16 -9.95
C LEU A 142 2.01 3.50 -11.41
N ALA A 143 0.75 3.40 -11.86
CA ALA A 143 0.38 3.70 -13.25
C ALA A 143 0.68 5.15 -13.65
N LEU A 144 0.37 6.12 -12.79
CA LEU A 144 0.63 7.54 -13.02
C LEU A 144 2.12 7.89 -13.03
N THR A 145 2.94 7.13 -12.30
CA THR A 145 4.38 7.35 -12.32
C THR A 145 5.08 6.68 -13.52
N HIS A 146 4.45 5.70 -14.16
CA HIS A 146 4.94 5.08 -15.41
C HIS A 146 4.87 6.00 -16.64
N THR A 147 3.90 6.93 -16.70
CA THR A 147 3.70 7.80 -17.88
C THR A 147 4.78 8.88 -18.04
N THR A 148 5.73 8.97 -17.11
CA THR A 148 6.83 9.95 -17.13
C THR A 148 8.13 9.43 -17.72
N ASP A 149 8.23 8.15 -18.05
CA ASP A 149 9.41 7.64 -18.78
C ASP A 149 9.27 7.96 -20.28
N PRO A 150 10.32 8.54 -20.91
CA PRO A 150 10.34 8.69 -22.36
C PRO A 150 10.05 7.34 -23.00
N ARG A 151 9.15 7.31 -24.00
CA ARG A 151 8.92 6.09 -24.78
C ARG A 151 10.28 5.57 -25.26
N PRO A 152 10.53 4.24 -25.21
CA PRO A 152 11.70 3.67 -25.85
C PRO A 152 11.73 4.16 -27.29
N ARG A 153 12.80 4.83 -27.68
CA ARG A 153 12.96 5.28 -29.07
C ARG A 153 12.86 4.07 -29.98
N THR A 154 12.04 4.20 -31.01
CA THR A 154 11.93 3.21 -32.06
C THR A 154 13.30 3.00 -32.72
N ALA A 155 13.50 1.84 -33.35
CA ALA A 155 14.71 1.60 -34.14
C ALA A 155 14.90 2.69 -35.23
N ARG A 156 13.79 3.23 -35.75
CA ARG A 156 13.76 4.32 -36.73
C ARG A 156 14.28 5.64 -36.17
N GLU A 157 13.81 6.05 -35.00
CA GLU A 157 14.29 7.27 -34.33
C GLU A 157 15.77 7.18 -33.96
N ARG A 158 16.23 5.99 -33.53
CA ARG A 158 17.66 5.76 -33.27
C ARG A 158 18.52 5.85 -34.53
N ALA A 159 18.02 5.37 -35.67
CA ALA A 159 18.71 5.44 -36.94
C ALA A 159 18.78 6.88 -37.51
N GLN A 160 17.74 7.69 -37.29
CA GLN A 160 17.72 9.10 -37.72
C GLN A 160 18.74 9.94 -36.94
N ASP A 161 18.78 9.80 -35.61
CA ASP A 161 19.79 10.48 -34.79
C ASP A 161 21.23 10.10 -35.18
N GLN A 162 21.47 8.81 -35.50
CA GLN A 162 22.79 8.37 -35.96
C GLN A 162 23.19 8.98 -37.31
N ALA A 163 22.21 9.22 -38.19
CA ALA A 163 22.44 9.90 -39.46
C ALA A 163 22.71 11.40 -39.28
N GLU A 164 22.09 12.05 -38.28
CA GLU A 164 22.28 13.48 -37.99
C GLU A 164 23.61 13.78 -37.27
N VAL A 165 24.16 12.86 -36.48
CA VAL A 165 25.44 13.04 -35.74
C VAL A 165 26.66 12.65 -36.59
N GLY A 166 26.46 11.93 -37.69
CA GLY A 166 27.53 11.49 -38.60
C GLY A 166 27.90 12.46 -39.72
N LEU A 167 27.39 13.70 -39.68
CA LEU A 167 27.67 14.81 -40.61
C LEU A 167 28.47 15.92 -39.89
#